data_AF-A0A8S2UPR0-F1
#
_entry.id   AF-A0A8S2UPR0-F1
#
_cell.length_a   1.000
_cell.length_b   1.000
_cell.length_c   1.000
_cell.angle_alpha   90.00
_cell.angle_beta   90.00
_cell.angle_gamma   90.00
#
_symmetry.space_group_name_H-M   'P 1'
#
loop_
_entity.id
_entity.type
_entity.pdbx_description
1 polymer ?
#
loop_
_entity_poly.entity_id
_entity_poly.type
_entity_poly.pdbx_seq_one_letter_code
_entity_poly.pdbx_strand_id
1 'polypeptide(L)' 'MRSLNDQILKFPFNYKVTFCLFDQTSAQRHIIDSFRPDIKSSSFQRPRTDMNIASGIPKFFPLEMIQQE' A
#
# COMPACT_ATOMS: atom_id res chain seq x y z
N MET A 1 -7.49 1.81 -7.53
CA MET A 1 -8.53 2.81 -7.88
C MET A 1 -8.85 2.62 -9.34
N ARG A 2 -10.10 2.90 -9.75
CA ARG A 2 -10.45 2.90 -11.17
C ARG A 2 -9.80 4.10 -11.88
N SER A 3 -9.23 3.89 -13.06
CA SER A 3 -8.62 4.94 -13.87
C SER A 3 -9.05 4.85 -15.34
N LEU A 4 -8.92 5.95 -16.08
CA LEU A 4 -9.18 5.98 -17.53
C LEU A 4 -8.28 5.00 -18.30
N ASN A 5 -7.09 4.70 -17.77
CA ASN A 5 -6.10 3.84 -18.39
C ASN A 5 -6.24 2.36 -17.99
N ASP A 6 -7.24 1.96 -17.19
CA ASP A 6 -7.41 0.56 -16.76
C ASP A 6 -7.59 -0.43 -17.93
N GLN A 7 -7.93 0.04 -19.13
CA GLN A 7 -8.03 -0.79 -20.33
C GLN A 7 -6.67 -1.25 -20.88
N ILE A 8 -5.59 -0.50 -20.61
CA ILE A 8 -4.24 -0.78 -21.11
C ILE A 8 -3.29 -1.30 -20.02
N LEU A 9 -3.74 -1.30 -18.75
CA LEU A 9 -2.96 -1.81 -17.62
C LEU A 9 -3.14 -3.32 -17.45
N LYS A 10 -2.10 -3.98 -16.91
CA LYS A 10 -2.12 -5.41 -16.58
C LYS A 10 -2.84 -5.65 -15.26
N PHE A 11 -3.68 -6.69 -15.22
CA PHE A 11 -4.35 -7.16 -14.01
C PHE A 11 -4.26 -8.69 -13.89
N PRO A 12 -4.26 -9.25 -12.66
CA PRO A 12 -4.25 -8.52 -11.38
C PRO A 12 -2.93 -7.77 -11.16
N PHE A 13 -2.99 -6.67 -10.41
CA PHE A 13 -1.82 -5.91 -10.02
C PHE A 13 -0.88 -6.80 -9.20
N ASN A 14 0.37 -6.97 -9.66
CA ASN A 14 1.31 -7.92 -9.06
C ASN A 14 2.69 -7.30 -8.73
N TYR A 15 2.77 -5.97 -8.72
CA TYR A 15 3.99 -5.27 -8.35
C TYR A 15 4.14 -5.21 -6.82
N LYS A 16 5.38 -5.33 -6.32
CA LYS A 16 5.67 -5.20 -4.89
C LYS A 16 5.21 -3.82 -4.41
N VAL A 17 4.39 -3.79 -3.36
CA VAL A 17 3.95 -2.56 -2.70
C VAL A 17 4.86 -2.34 -1.50
N THR A 18 5.47 -1.17 -1.41
CA THR A 18 6.32 -0.75 -0.30
C THR A 18 5.69 0.46 0.37
N PHE A 19 5.46 0.37 1.67
CA PHE A 19 5.11 1.52 2.50
C PHE A 19 6.36 2.04 3.21
N CYS A 20 6.48 3.36 3.30
CA CYS A 20 7.55 4.06 3.98
C CYS A 20 6.94 5.13 4.89
N LEU A 21 7.13 5.00 6.20
CA LEU A 21 6.92 6.09 7.14
C LEU A 21 8.23 6.86 7.26
N PHE A 22 8.24 8.08 6.72
CA PHE A 22 9.42 8.92 6.70
C PHE A 22 9.68 9.56 8.06
N ASP A 23 10.75 9.13 8.73
CA ASP A 23 11.43 9.93 9.75
C ASP A 23 12.02 11.20 9.13
N GLN A 24 11.47 12.36 9.49
CA GLN A 24 11.87 13.68 9.00
C GLN A 24 12.94 14.36 9.87
N THR A 25 13.47 13.66 10.88
CA THR A 25 14.60 14.14 11.67
C THR A 25 15.92 13.90 10.94
N SER A 26 17.00 14.45 11.47
CA SER A 26 18.36 14.16 10.98
C SER A 26 18.75 12.68 11.16
N ALA A 27 18.04 11.91 11.98
CA ALA A 27 18.34 10.49 12.20
C ALA A 27 17.91 9.60 11.02
N GLN A 28 16.95 10.05 10.19
CA GLN A 28 16.45 9.36 8.99
C GLN A 28 16.14 7.86 9.19
N ARG A 29 15.58 7.51 10.34
CA ARG A 29 15.17 6.14 10.70
C ARG A 29 13.79 5.83 10.13
N HIS A 30 13.68 5.82 8.81
CA HIS A 30 12.44 5.50 8.13
C HIS A 30 11.99 4.07 8.45
N ILE A 31 10.68 3.88 8.58
CA ILE A 31 10.08 2.55 8.76
C ILE A 31 9.57 2.10 7.42
N ILE A 32 10.15 1.01 6.91
CA ILE A 32 9.86 0.49 5.59
C ILE A 32 9.35 -0.93 5.74
N ASP A 33 8.19 -1.21 5.17
CA ASP A 33 7.68 -2.56 5.07
C ASP A 33 7.03 -2.75 3.69
N SER A 34 6.92 -3.99 3.23
CA SER A 34 6.46 -4.29 1.89
C SER A 34 5.75 -5.62 1.83
N PHE A 35 4.82 -5.72 0.89
CA PHE A 35 4.18 -6.99 0.56
C PHE A 35 4.15 -7.21 -0.95
N ARG A 36 4.04 -8.48 -1.35
CA ARG A 36 3.71 -8.86 -2.72
C ARG A 36 2.20 -9.09 -2.79
N PRO A 37 1.48 -8.44 -3.71
CA PRO A 37 0.05 -8.69 -3.93
C PRO A 37 -0.26 -10.17 -4.15
N ASP A 38 -1.27 -10.69 -3.45
CA ASP A 38 -1.85 -12.00 -3.78
C ASP A 38 -2.76 -11.85 -5.00
N ILE A 39 -2.38 -12.47 -6.11
CA ILE A 39 -3.14 -12.43 -7.38
C ILE A 39 -4.53 -13.05 -7.28
N LYS A 40 -4.82 -13.81 -6.22
CA LYS A 40 -6.16 -14.37 -5.96
C LYS A 40 -7.06 -13.41 -5.17
N SER A 41 -6.50 -12.40 -4.51
CA SER A 41 -7.26 -11.41 -3.75
C SER A 41 -8.04 -10.47 -4.67
N SER A 42 -9.27 -10.13 -4.28
CA SER A 42 -10.11 -9.14 -4.96
C SER A 42 -9.51 -7.73 -4.90
N SER A 43 -8.65 -7.43 -3.93
CA SER A 43 -8.01 -6.12 -3.78
C SER A 43 -7.13 -5.71 -4.96
N PHE A 44 -6.58 -6.69 -5.69
CA PHE A 44 -5.63 -6.44 -6.77
C PHE A 44 -6.20 -6.76 -8.17
N GLN A 45 -7.45 -7.17 -8.24
CA GLN A 45 -8.14 -7.36 -9.53
C GLN A 45 -8.43 -6.01 -10.20
N ARG A 46 -8.79 -6.07 -11.48
CA ARG A 46 -9.27 -4.88 -12.20
C ARG A 46 -10.44 -4.24 -11.46
N PRO A 47 -10.39 -2.93 -11.14
CA PRO A 47 -11.46 -2.25 -10.45
C PRO A 47 -12.79 -2.34 -11.21
N ARG A 48 -13.84 -2.73 -10.48
CA ARG A 48 -15.24 -2.73 -10.97
C ARG A 48 -16.05 -1.56 -10.42
N THR A 49 -15.57 -0.96 -9.34
CA THR A 49 -16.07 0.22 -8.65
C THR A 49 -14.95 1.27 -8.57
N ASP A 50 -15.21 2.45 -8.01
CA ASP A 50 -14.20 3.52 -7.91
C ASP A 50 -12.95 3.08 -7.13
N MET A 51 -13.14 2.25 -6.11
CA MET A 51 -12.08 1.71 -5.25
C MET A 51 -12.18 0.18 -5.13
N ASN A 52 -11.03 -0.47 -5.03
CA ASN A 52 -10.94 -1.87 -4.58
C ASN A 52 -10.89 -1.91 -3.04
N ILE A 53 -11.08 -3.09 -2.46
CA ILE A 53 -10.84 -3.34 -1.03
C ILE A 53 -9.38 -3.00 -0.70
N ALA A 54 -9.16 -2.21 0.34
CA ALA A 54 -7.82 -1.86 0.79
C ALA A 54 -7.02 -3.11 1.23
N SER A 55 -5.73 -3.11 0.93
CA SER A 55 -4.78 -4.12 1.41
C SER A 55 -3.56 -3.40 1.95
N GLY A 56 -3.05 -3.85 3.10
CA GLY A 56 -1.92 -3.23 3.74
C GLY A 56 -1.38 -4.03 4.90
N ILE A 57 -0.74 -3.35 5.84
CA ILE A 57 0.02 -3.96 6.94
C ILE A 57 -0.65 -3.53 8.26
N PRO A 58 -1.49 -4.38 8.88
CA PRO A 58 -2.34 -3.97 9.99
C PRO A 58 -1.61 -3.43 11.23
N LYS A 59 -0.36 -3.83 11.43
CA LYS A 59 0.50 -3.37 12.53
C LYS A 59 1.78 -2.71 11.97
N PHE A 60 1.61 -1.74 11.08
CA PHE A 60 2.72 -1.13 10.36
C PHE A 60 3.72 -0.39 11.27
N PHE A 61 3.23 0.37 12.26
CA PHE A 61 4.08 1.08 13.21
C PHE A 61 3.39 1.25 14.57
N PRO A 62 4.12 1.18 15.71
CA PRO A 62 3.54 1.43 17.04
C PRO A 62 3.02 2.85 17.19
N LEU A 63 1.83 3.00 17.79
CA LEU A 63 1.19 4.30 17.96
C LEU A 63 1.96 5.20 18.93
N GLU A 64 2.50 4.63 20.01
CA GLU A 64 3.31 5.35 21.00
C GLU A 64 4.56 6.01 20.42
N MET A 65 5.03 5.56 19.24
CA MET A 65 6.22 6.11 18.61
C MET A 65 5.93 7.25 17.62
N ILE A 66 4.66 7.46 17.23
CA ILE A 66 4.27 8.51 16.27
C ILE A 66 3.53 9.68 16.95
N GLN A 67 2.89 9.44 18.10
CA GLN A 67 2.22 10.50 18.84
C GLN A 67 3.26 11.33 19.60
N GLN A 68 3.38 12.61 19.22
CA GLN A 68 4.01 13.63 20.06
C GLN A 68 2.90 14.18 20.98
N GLU A 69 3.15 14.25 22.29
CA GLU A 69 2.28 14.99 23.21
C GLU A 69 2.22 16.48 22.86
#